data_AF-A0A432RZX9-F1
#
_entry.id   AF-A0A432RZX9-F1
#
_cell.length_a   1.000
_cell.length_b   1.000
_cell.length_c   1.000
_cell.angle_alpha   90.00
_cell.angle_beta   90.00
_cell.angle_gamma   90.00
#
_symmetry.space_group_name_H-M   'P 1'
#
loop_
_entity.id
_entity.type
_entity.pdbx_description
1 polymer ?
#
loop_
_entity_poly.entity_id
_entity_poly.type
_entity_poly.pdbx_seq_one_letter_code
_entity_poly.pdbx_strand_id
1 'polypeptide(L)' 'MPIRAYKHKHNINNGKIQIIKEILKEYRKTAKGIAKKQWHIFFKEGSFDKNYKVKEIKSKLSERYKQTCQ' A
#
# COMPACT_ATOMS: atom_id res chain seq x y z
N MET A 1 -7.91 15.35 51.32
CA MET A 1 -7.86 14.20 50.38
C MET A 1 -6.45 14.05 49.85
N PRO A 2 -5.80 12.88 49.93
CA PRO A 2 -4.48 12.70 49.35
C PRO A 2 -4.57 12.60 47.82
N ILE A 3 -3.72 13.35 47.12
CA ILE A 3 -3.60 13.29 45.66
C ILE A 3 -2.93 11.96 45.30
N ARG A 4 -3.64 11.10 44.55
CA ARG A 4 -3.12 9.82 44.05
C ARG A 4 -2.78 9.95 42.57
N ALA A 5 -1.50 9.80 42.22
CA ALA A 5 -1.07 9.64 40.84
C ALA A 5 -1.15 8.16 40.45
N TYR A 6 -1.79 7.86 39.32
CA TYR A 6 -1.87 6.51 38.74
C TYR A 6 -1.01 6.42 37.48
N LYS A 7 -0.34 5.28 37.30
CA LYS A 7 0.52 5.04 36.13
C LYS A 7 -0.36 4.77 34.91
N HIS A 8 -0.55 5.77 34.06
CA HIS A 8 -1.35 5.64 32.84
C HIS A 8 -0.56 4.86 31.76
N LYS A 9 -1.05 3.68 31.37
CA LYS A 9 -0.46 2.91 30.27
C LYS A 9 -1.03 3.39 28.94
N HIS A 10 -0.21 4.07 28.14
CA HIS A 10 -0.58 4.49 26.79
C HIS A 10 -0.59 3.29 25.83
N ASN A 11 -1.74 2.62 25.71
CA ASN A 11 -1.96 1.55 24.73
C ASN A 11 -2.27 2.08 23.31
N ILE A 12 -2.07 3.37 23.05
CA ILE A 12 -2.39 4.05 21.78
C ILE A 12 -1.68 3.43 20.56
N ASN A 13 -0.53 2.79 20.77
CA ASN A 13 0.26 2.21 19.68
C ASN A 13 0.01 0.72 19.48
N ASN A 14 -0.79 0.08 20.34
CA ASN A 14 -1.14 -1.33 20.18
C ASN A 14 -1.96 -1.49 18.89
N GLY A 15 -1.54 -2.40 18.01
CA GLY A 15 -2.19 -2.65 16.72
C GLY A 15 -1.76 -1.73 15.57
N LYS A 16 -1.28 -0.49 15.83
CA LYS A 16 -0.83 0.43 14.76
C LYS A 16 0.31 -0.16 13.95
N ILE A 17 1.29 -0.78 14.60
CA ILE A 17 2.42 -1.43 13.93
C ILE A 17 1.94 -2.57 13.02
N GLN A 18 0.94 -3.34 13.46
CA GLN A 18 0.38 -4.44 12.68
C GLN A 18 -0.32 -3.92 11.43
N ILE A 19 -1.15 -2.87 11.58
CA ILE A 19 -1.82 -2.19 10.47
C ILE A 19 -0.80 -1.67 9.45
N ILE A 20 0.27 -1.01 9.92
CA ILE A 20 1.34 -0.50 9.04
C ILE A 20 1.98 -1.65 8.24
N LYS A 21 2.30 -2.78 8.90
CA LYS A 21 2.88 -3.95 8.24
C LYS A 21 1.94 -4.54 7.17
N GLU A 22 0.65 -4.64 7.46
CA GLU A 22 -0.35 -5.13 6.52
C GLU A 22 -0.50 -4.21 5.31
N ILE A 23 -0.56 -2.89 5.55
CA ILE A 23 -0.61 -1.88 4.49
C ILE A 23 0.63 -1.97 3.61
N LEU A 24 1.83 -2.06 4.18
CA LEU A 24 3.09 -2.21 3.42
C LEU A 24 3.10 -3.48 2.57
N LYS A 25 2.55 -4.59 3.08
CA LYS A 25 2.43 -5.84 2.33
C LYS A 25 1.52 -5.68 1.12
N GLU A 26 0.38 -5.01 1.29
CA GLU A 26 -0.55 -4.74 0.19
C GLU A 26 0.11 -3.83 -0.87
N TYR A 27 0.80 -2.75 -0.45
CA TYR A 27 1.55 -1.86 -1.34
C TYR A 27 2.55 -2.62 -2.23
N ARG A 28 3.39 -3.47 -1.62
CA ARG A 28 4.38 -4.26 -2.36
C ARG A 28 3.73 -5.24 -3.33
N LYS A 29 2.63 -5.88 -2.91
CA LYS A 29 1.87 -6.81 -3.75
C LYS A 29 1.30 -6.11 -4.99
N THR A 30 0.71 -4.94 -4.81
CA THR A 30 0.16 -4.16 -5.93
C THR A 30 1.24 -3.65 -6.87
N ALA A 31 2.33 -3.11 -6.33
CA ALA A 31 3.44 -2.61 -7.14
C ALA A 31 4.04 -3.72 -8.01
N LYS A 32 4.20 -4.92 -7.45
CA LYS A 32 4.66 -6.09 -8.21
C LYS A 32 3.69 -6.48 -9.34
N GLY A 33 2.39 -6.38 -9.10
CA GLY A 33 1.37 -6.63 -10.13
C GLY A 33 1.41 -5.61 -11.27
N ILE A 34 1.56 -4.34 -10.92
CA ILE A 34 1.69 -3.23 -11.88
C ILE A 34 2.96 -3.41 -12.71
N ALA A 35 4.11 -3.63 -12.06
CA ALA A 35 5.39 -3.83 -12.73
C ALA A 35 5.34 -5.00 -13.71
N LYS A 36 4.76 -6.15 -13.34
CA LYS A 36 4.61 -7.28 -14.27
C LYS A 36 3.80 -6.93 -15.51
N LYS A 37 2.70 -6.18 -15.36
CA LYS A 37 1.91 -5.72 -16.52
C LYS A 37 2.69 -4.75 -17.38
N GLN A 38 3.37 -3.77 -16.77
CA GLN A 38 4.20 -2.80 -17.50
C GLN A 38 5.33 -3.48 -18.27
N TRP A 39 6.02 -4.43 -17.66
CA TRP A 39 7.04 -5.22 -18.35
C TRP A 39 6.45 -6.03 -19.50
N HIS A 40 5.28 -6.66 -19.32
CA HIS A 40 4.63 -7.39 -20.40
C HIS A 40 4.27 -6.49 -21.59
N ILE A 41 3.75 -5.29 -21.33
CA ILE A 41 3.45 -4.28 -22.35
C ILE A 41 4.74 -3.82 -23.03
N PHE A 42 5.76 -3.49 -22.25
CA PHE A 42 7.06 -3.07 -22.77
C PHE A 42 7.66 -4.10 -23.73
N PHE A 43 7.62 -5.40 -23.38
CA PHE A 43 8.12 -6.45 -24.27
C PHE A 43 7.26 -6.67 -25.52
N LYS A 44 5.97 -6.32 -25.48
CA LYS A 44 5.04 -6.51 -26.58
C LYS A 44 4.99 -5.31 -27.55
N GLU A 45 5.00 -4.11 -27.00
CA GLU A 45 4.78 -2.84 -27.70
C GLU A 45 6.05 -2.00 -27.80
N GLY A 46 7.12 -2.36 -27.08
CA GLY A 46 8.41 -1.67 -27.11
C GLY A 46 8.49 -0.40 -26.27
N SER A 47 7.44 -0.06 -25.51
CA SER A 47 7.41 1.17 -24.71
C SER A 47 6.64 1.00 -23.39
N PHE A 48 6.93 1.87 -22.43
CA PHE A 48 6.19 1.95 -21.17
C PHE A 48 4.98 2.86 -21.35
N ASP A 49 3.80 2.38 -20.98
CA ASP A 49 2.57 3.19 -21.00
C ASP A 49 2.11 3.51 -19.57
N LYS A 50 2.38 4.76 -19.16
CA LYS A 50 1.97 5.28 -17.85
C LYS A 50 0.46 5.39 -17.70
N ASN A 51 -0.29 5.49 -18.80
CA ASN A 51 -1.75 5.64 -18.80
C ASN A 51 -2.46 4.29 -18.97
N TYR A 52 -1.71 3.19 -19.00
CA TYR A 52 -2.28 1.87 -19.18
C TYR A 52 -3.29 1.54 -18.09
N LYS A 53 -4.40 0.89 -18.44
CA LYS A 53 -5.47 0.58 -17.48
C LYS A 53 -5.02 -0.46 -16.44
N VAL A 54 -4.57 0.01 -15.28
CA VAL A 54 -4.26 -0.84 -14.09
C VAL A 54 -5.46 -1.10 -13.18
N LYS A 55 -6.65 -0.60 -13.54
CA LYS A 55 -7.89 -0.78 -12.76
C LYS A 55 -8.24 -2.24 -12.48
N GLU A 56 -7.88 -3.13 -13.40
CA GLU A 56 -8.10 -4.58 -13.28
C GLU A 56 -7.30 -5.25 -12.15
N ILE A 57 -6.22 -4.61 -11.67
CA ILE A 57 -5.46 -5.15 -10.54
C ILE A 57 -6.31 -4.98 -9.28
N LYS A 58 -6.94 -6.08 -8.84
CA LYS A 58 -7.71 -6.13 -7.59
C LYS A 58 -6.78 -5.85 -6.40
N SER A 59 -7.02 -4.75 -5.71
CA SER A 59 -6.31 -4.39 -4.49
C SER A 59 -7.17 -3.56 -3.56
N LYS A 60 -6.84 -3.57 -2.28
CA LYS A 60 -7.48 -2.70 -1.28
C LYS A 60 -7.03 -1.23 -1.37
N LEU A 61 -6.03 -0.92 -2.19
CA LEU A 61 -5.47 0.42 -2.36
C LEU A 61 -6.23 1.25 -3.39
N SER A 62 -6.14 2.58 -3.21
CA SER A 62 -6.81 3.57 -4.06
C SER A 62 -6.34 3.51 -5.51
N GLU A 63 -7.22 3.91 -6.44
CA GLU A 63 -6.88 4.02 -7.86
C GLU A 63 -5.74 5.04 -8.07
N ARG A 64 -5.72 6.13 -7.31
CA ARG A 64 -4.65 7.14 -7.34
C ARG A 64 -3.28 6.54 -7.07
N TYR A 65 -3.17 5.63 -6.08
CA TYR A 65 -1.91 4.96 -5.80
C TYR A 65 -1.48 4.09 -6.98
N LYS A 66 -2.40 3.32 -7.57
CA LYS A 66 -2.10 2.46 -8.73
C LYS A 66 -1.56 3.27 -9.90
N GLN A 67 -2.18 4.42 -10.18
CA GLN A 67 -1.76 5.33 -11.26
C GLN A 67 -0.39 5.98 -11.00
N THR A 68 -0.09 6.27 -9.72
CA THR A 68 1.19 6.90 -9.34
C THR A 68 2.35 5.90 -9.34
N CYS A 69 2.04 4.62 -9.11
CA CYS A 69 3.02 3.54 -9.05
C CYS A 69 3.45 3.03 -10.45
N GLN A 70 2.71 3.37 -11.51
CA GLN A 70 3.09 3.08 -12.90
C GLN A 70 4.23 3.98 -13.36
#